data_AF-X1EEG2-F1
#
_entry.id   AF-X1EEG2-F1
#
_cell.length_a   1.000
_cell.length_b   1.000
_cell.length_c   1.000
_cell.angle_alpha   90.00
_cell.angle_beta   90.00
_cell.angle_gamma   90.00
#
_symmetry.space_group_name_H-M   'P 1'
#
loop_
_entity.id
_entity.type
_entity.pdbx_description
1 polymer ?
#
loop_
_entity_poly.entity_id
_entity_poly.type
_entity_poly.pdbx_seq_one_letter_code
_entity_poly.pdbx_strand_id
1 'polypeptide(L)'
;MKRLFFLELVLLIVVVVVISGFIYTSIMAQENKLTTQEITISDIVIKEDYEALEVDITIPVIQGLEDRQVEEEINQTIKEDILNYKYRLQTESEEYLQEAKNEGWE
;
A
#
# COMPACT_ATOMS: atom_id res chain seq x y z
N MET A 1 -49.00 -46.83 -1.51
CA MET A 1 -48.67 -45.38 -1.47
C MET A 1 -47.72 -45.00 -0.34
N LYS A 2 -47.99 -45.31 0.95
CA LYS A 2 -47.12 -44.91 2.08
C LYS A 2 -45.63 -45.32 1.98
N ARG A 3 -45.33 -46.51 1.44
CA ARG A 3 -43.94 -46.98 1.24
C ARG A 3 -43.20 -46.27 0.11
N LEU A 4 -43.92 -45.80 -0.92
CA LEU A 4 -43.35 -45.04 -2.03
C LEU A 4 -42.98 -43.61 -1.56
N PHE A 5 -43.90 -42.95 -0.85
CA PHE A 5 -43.67 -41.66 -0.20
C PHE A 5 -42.52 -41.69 0.81
N PHE A 6 -42.38 -42.79 1.56
CA PHE A 6 -41.27 -42.93 2.50
C PHE A 6 -39.92 -43.08 1.77
N LEU A 7 -39.91 -43.75 0.62
CA LEU A 7 -38.70 -43.89 -0.21
C LEU A 7 -38.26 -42.54 -0.79
N GLU A 8 -39.20 -41.73 -1.29
CA GLU A 8 -38.95 -40.39 -1.82
C GLU A 8 -38.41 -39.44 -0.74
N LEU A 9 -38.96 -39.50 0.49
CA LEU A 9 -38.50 -38.70 1.62
C LEU A 9 -37.05 -39.08 2.03
N VAL A 10 -36.74 -40.37 2.07
CA VAL A 10 -35.39 -40.86 2.37
C VAL A 10 -34.40 -40.41 1.31
N LEU A 11 -34.78 -40.46 0.03
CA LEU A 11 -33.95 -40.00 -1.08
C LEU A 11 -33.64 -38.50 -0.97
N LEU A 12 -34.62 -37.69 -0.59
CA LEU A 12 -34.47 -36.25 -0.37
C LEU A 12 -33.47 -35.94 0.75
N ILE A 13 -33.54 -36.67 1.87
CA ILE A 13 -32.62 -36.50 3.00
C ILE A 13 -31.18 -36.84 2.59
N VAL A 14 -30.99 -37.93 1.85
CA VAL A 14 -29.66 -38.33 1.35
C VAL A 14 -29.08 -37.24 0.45
N VAL A 15 -29.88 -36.64 -0.43
CA VAL A 15 -29.44 -35.53 -1.29
C VAL A 15 -29.00 -34.32 -0.47
N VAL A 16 -29.74 -33.95 0.57
CA VAL A 16 -29.37 -32.83 1.46
C VAL A 16 -28.07 -33.09 2.22
N VAL A 17 -27.84 -34.32 2.68
CA VAL A 17 -26.60 -34.72 3.37
C VAL A 17 -25.40 -34.65 2.41
N VAL A 18 -25.57 -35.08 1.15
CA VAL A 18 -24.51 -34.99 0.14
C VAL A 18 -24.20 -33.53 -0.22
N ILE A 19 -25.21 -32.68 -0.39
CA ILE A 19 -25.01 -31.26 -0.71
C ILE A 19 -24.31 -30.54 0.44
N SER A 20 -24.72 -30.77 1.68
CA SER A 20 -24.08 -30.16 2.85
C SER A 20 -22.63 -30.60 3.03
N GLY A 21 -22.32 -31.88 2.79
CA GLY A 21 -20.95 -32.38 2.77
C GLY A 21 -20.10 -31.69 1.70
N PHE A 22 -20.65 -31.52 0.49
CA PHE A 22 -19.96 -30.86 -0.62
C PHE A 22 -19.64 -29.39 -0.32
N ILE A 23 -20.60 -28.67 0.26
CA ILE A 23 -20.40 -27.27 0.71
C ILE A 23 -19.27 -27.20 1.74
N TYR A 24 -19.28 -28.08 2.73
CA TYR A 24 -18.26 -28.10 3.79
C TYR A 24 -16.86 -28.35 3.23
N THR A 25 -16.74 -29.27 2.27
CA THR A 25 -15.45 -29.52 1.60
C THR A 25 -14.99 -28.36 0.73
N SER A 26 -15.91 -27.64 0.07
CA SER A 26 -15.55 -26.49 -0.78
C SER A 26 -15.03 -25.29 0.01
N ILE A 27 -15.57 -25.05 1.22
CA ILE A 27 -15.12 -23.98 2.11
C ILE A 27 -13.72 -24.30 2.65
N MET A 28 -13.46 -25.55 3.02
CA MET A 28 -12.14 -25.98 3.51
C MET A 28 -11.08 -26.10 2.40
N ALA A 29 -11.51 -26.33 1.16
CA ALA A 29 -10.64 -26.39 -0.02
C ALA A 29 -10.35 -25.00 -0.62
N GLN A 30 -10.90 -23.92 -0.04
CA GLN A 30 -10.50 -22.56 -0.37
C GLN A 30 -9.11 -22.31 0.22
N GLU A 31 -8.09 -22.84 -0.46
CA GLU A 31 -6.71 -22.45 -0.25
C GLU A 31 -6.63 -20.93 -0.45
N ASN A 32 -6.14 -20.25 0.58
CA ASN A 32 -5.78 -18.85 0.50
C ASN A 32 -4.56 -18.78 -0.44
N LYS A 33 -4.81 -18.75 -1.76
CA LYS A 33 -3.77 -18.53 -2.76
C LYS A 33 -3.18 -17.16 -2.43
N LEU A 34 -2.01 -17.19 -1.79
CA LEU A 34 -1.13 -16.04 -1.69
C LEU A 34 -0.82 -15.63 -3.12
N THR A 35 -1.60 -14.68 -3.63
CA THR A 35 -1.30 -14.03 -4.88
C THR A 35 -0.05 -13.22 -4.59
N THR A 36 1.06 -13.58 -5.24
CA THR A 36 2.29 -12.81 -5.13
C THR A 36 2.01 -11.45 -5.73
N GLN A 37 1.86 -10.46 -4.87
CA GLN A 37 1.69 -9.08 -5.26
C GLN A 37 3.04 -8.52 -5.68
N GLU A 38 3.12 -8.06 -6.93
CA GLU A 38 4.30 -7.36 -7.44
C GLU A 38 4.24 -5.91 -6.97
N ILE A 39 5.11 -5.55 -6.03
CA ILE A 39 5.28 -4.17 -5.56
C ILE A 39 6.45 -3.56 -6.31
N THR A 40 6.22 -2.42 -6.94
CA THR A 40 7.25 -1.64 -7.63
C THR A 40 7.52 -0.35 -6.89
N ILE A 41 8.79 0.06 -6.84
CA ILE A 41 9.21 1.34 -6.30
C ILE A 41 9.78 2.15 -7.47
N SER A 42 9.25 3.36 -7.65
CA SER A 42 9.70 4.31 -8.65
C SER A 42 10.20 5.59 -7.98
N ASP A 43 11.06 6.33 -8.68
CA ASP A 43 11.73 7.49 -8.11
C ASP A 43 11.23 8.79 -8.73
N ILE A 44 10.91 9.77 -7.89
CA ILE A 44 10.74 11.17 -8.30
C ILE A 44 11.98 11.93 -7.85
N VAL A 45 12.72 12.49 -8.80
CA VAL A 45 13.97 13.21 -8.54
C VAL A 45 13.74 14.71 -8.55
N ILE A 46 14.25 15.41 -7.54
CA ILE A 46 14.26 16.86 -7.40
C ILE A 46 15.71 17.32 -7.35
N LYS A 47 16.14 18.08 -8.37
CA LYS A 47 17.45 18.71 -8.44
C LYS A 47 17.28 20.21 -8.57
N GLU A 48 17.78 20.96 -7.59
CA GLU A 48 17.67 22.41 -7.52
C GLU A 48 19.01 22.97 -7.03
N ASP A 49 19.45 24.08 -7.60
CA ASP A 49 20.71 24.73 -7.27
C ASP A 49 20.41 26.15 -6.77
N TYR A 50 20.45 26.33 -5.45
CA TYR A 50 20.25 27.62 -4.79
C TYR A 50 21.60 28.15 -4.31
N GLU A 51 21.71 29.47 -4.16
CA GLU A 51 22.94 30.13 -3.70
C GLU A 51 23.46 29.56 -2.37
N ALA A 52 22.53 29.26 -1.44
CA ALA A 52 22.87 28.72 -0.12
C ALA A 52 22.90 27.18 -0.05
N LEU A 53 22.35 26.47 -1.05
CA LEU A 53 22.07 25.04 -0.95
C LEU A 53 21.91 24.37 -2.33
N GLU A 54 22.71 23.33 -2.58
CA GLU A 54 22.46 22.38 -3.67
C GLU A 54 21.54 21.26 -3.17
N VAL A 55 20.45 21.00 -3.89
CA VAL A 55 19.46 19.97 -3.58
C VAL A 55 19.53 18.88 -4.64
N ASP A 56 19.75 17.63 -4.22
CA ASP A 56 19.61 16.42 -5.03
C ASP A 56 18.86 15.37 -4.21
N ILE A 57 17.54 15.33 -4.34
CA ILE A 57 16.64 14.51 -3.52
C ILE A 57 15.89 13.51 -4.41
N THR A 58 15.78 12.27 -3.93
CA THR A 58 14.95 11.22 -4.52
C THR A 58 13.80 10.88 -3.59
N ILE A 59 12.57 11.02 -4.07
CA ILE A 59 11.33 10.64 -3.38
C ILE A 59 10.85 9.31 -3.95
N PRO A 60 10.83 8.21 -3.16
CA PRO A 60 10.31 6.94 -3.63
C PRO A 60 8.78 6.96 -3.67
N VAL A 61 8.22 6.29 -4.67
CA VAL A 61 6.78 6.10 -4.86
C VAL A 61 6.51 4.61 -5.00
N ILE A 62 5.74 4.09 -4.06
CA ILE A 62 5.30 2.70 -3.99
C ILE A 62 4.07 2.53 -4.87
N GLN A 63 4.06 1.46 -5.67
CA GLN A 63 2.93 1.07 -6.50
C GLN A 63 2.71 -0.43 -6.43
N GLY A 64 1.46 -0.82 -6.57
CA GLY A 64 1.06 -2.21 -6.67
C GLY A 64 0.63 -2.82 -5.34
N LEU A 65 0.26 -2.04 -4.32
CA LEU A 65 -0.42 -2.53 -3.13
C LEU A 65 -1.90 -2.84 -3.40
N GLU A 66 -2.45 -3.81 -2.68
CA GLU A 66 -3.84 -4.25 -2.88
C GLU A 66 -4.80 -3.21 -2.31
N ASP A 67 -4.44 -2.67 -1.14
CA ASP A 67 -5.11 -1.55 -0.52
C ASP A 67 -4.54 -0.23 -1.06
N ARG A 68 -5.30 0.39 -1.97
CA ARG A 68 -4.95 1.69 -2.54
C ARG A 68 -4.94 2.83 -1.54
N GLN A 69 -5.77 2.77 -0.49
CA GLN A 69 -5.79 3.80 0.52
C GLN A 69 -4.49 3.77 1.33
N VAL A 70 -4.01 2.58 1.67
CA VAL A 70 -2.70 2.39 2.32
C VAL A 70 -1.56 2.83 1.40
N GLU A 71 -1.62 2.49 0.11
CA GLU A 71 -0.62 2.96 -0.88
C GLU A 71 -0.52 4.48 -0.93
N GLU A 72 -1.67 5.16 -1.02
CA GLU A 72 -1.72 6.61 -1.08
C GLU A 72 -1.20 7.25 0.21
N GLU A 73 -1.62 6.73 1.38
CA GLU A 73 -1.18 7.23 2.68
C GLU A 73 0.34 7.11 2.85
N ILE A 74 0.92 5.96 2.47
CA ILE A 74 2.38 5.76 2.54
C ILE A 74 3.10 6.75 1.62
N ASN A 75 2.66 6.86 0.38
CA ASN A 75 3.28 7.76 -0.60
C ASN A 75 3.19 9.23 -0.19
N GLN A 76 2.05 9.67 0.36
CA GLN A 76 1.89 11.02 0.87
C GLN A 76 2.79 11.27 2.09
N THR A 77 2.80 10.35 3.06
CA THR A 77 3.63 10.47 4.26
C THR A 77 5.11 10.62 3.91
N ILE A 78 5.63 9.77 3.02
CA ILE A 78 7.03 9.82 2.56
C ILE A 78 7.31 11.15 1.87
N LYS A 79 6.42 11.58 0.96
CA LYS A 79 6.59 12.82 0.21
C LYS A 79 6.60 14.03 1.13
N GLU A 80 5.67 14.11 2.07
CA GLU A 80 5.55 15.22 3.01
C GLU A 80 6.78 15.32 3.92
N ASP A 81 7.25 14.20 4.47
CA ASP A 81 8.44 14.19 5.33
C ASP A 81 9.68 14.69 4.59
N ILE A 82 9.91 14.20 3.37
CA ILE A 82 11.04 14.62 2.54
C ILE A 82 10.94 16.10 2.15
N LEU A 83 9.76 16.59 1.77
CA LEU A 83 9.57 18.00 1.43
C LEU A 83 9.74 18.92 2.63
N ASN A 84 9.25 18.51 3.81
CA ASN A 84 9.45 19.25 5.06
C ASN A 84 10.93 19.29 5.45
N TYR A 85 11.66 18.18 5.26
CA TYR A 85 13.11 18.14 5.45
C TYR A 85 13.83 19.12 4.51
N LYS A 86 13.48 19.12 3.21
CA LYS A 86 14.03 20.05 2.22
C LYS A 86 13.79 21.50 2.63
N TYR A 87 12.56 21.85 2.97
CA TYR A 87 12.17 23.21 3.33
C TYR A 87 12.93 23.72 4.58
N ARG A 88 13.09 22.85 5.59
CA ARG A 88 13.86 23.20 6.79
C ARG A 88 15.31 23.48 6.46
N LEU A 89 15.97 22.61 5.70
CA LEU A 89 17.37 22.82 5.30
C LEU A 89 17.54 24.08 4.46
N GLN A 90 16.63 24.33 3.53
CA GLN A 90 16.66 25.54 2.71
C GLN A 90 16.57 26.80 3.59
N THR A 91 15.62 26.83 4.53
CA THR A 91 15.45 27.96 5.45
C THR A 91 16.71 28.18 6.29
N GLU A 92 17.25 27.13 6.91
CA GLU A 92 18.47 27.21 7.72
C GLU A 92 19.67 27.70 6.90
N SER A 93 19.81 27.21 5.66
CA SER A 93 20.91 27.59 4.77
C SER A 93 20.80 29.06 4.34
N GLU A 94 19.60 29.55 4.01
CA GLU A 94 19.35 30.95 3.69
C GLU A 94 19.64 31.88 4.87
N GLU A 95 19.27 31.47 6.09
CA GLU A 95 19.60 32.20 7.32
C GLU A 95 21.11 32.31 7.53
N TYR A 96 21.86 31.21 7.38
CA TYR A 96 23.32 31.22 7.50
C TYR A 96 24.00 32.08 6.44
N LEU A 97 23.53 32.03 5.19
CA LEU A 97 24.05 32.88 4.12
C LEU A 97 23.86 34.36 4.45
N GLN A 98 22.66 34.73 4.93
CA GLN A 98 22.36 36.11 5.28
C GLN A 98 23.19 36.59 6.47
N GLU A 99 23.41 35.75 7.48
CA GLU A 99 24.28 36.07 8.62
C GLU A 99 25.73 36.26 8.18
N ALA A 100 26.26 35.37 7.33
CA ALA A 100 27.60 35.48 6.79
C ALA A 100 27.81 36.80 6.02
N LYS A 101 26.85 37.18 5.17
CA LYS A 101 26.84 38.46 4.44
C LYS A 101 26.81 39.67 5.38
N ASN A 102 26.00 39.62 6.44
CA ASN A 102 25.89 40.72 7.40
C ASN A 102 27.19 40.92 8.21
N GLU A 103 27.87 39.83 8.53
CA GLU A 103 29.12 39.81 9.31
C GLU A 103 30.38 39.97 8.42
N GLY A 104 30.21 40.04 7.09
CA GLY A 104 31.29 40.28 6.12
C GLY A 104 32.20 39.07 5.86
N TRP A 105 31.69 37.85 6.08
CA TRP A 105 32.41 36.60 5.80
C TRP A 105 32.24 36.12 4.35
N GLU A 106 31.37 36.78 3.59
CA GLU A 106 31.03 36.53 2.20
C GLU A 106 30.92 37.86 1.43
#